data_AF-A0A7D8YNX0-F1
#
_entry.id   AF-A0A7D8YNX0-F1
#
_cell.length_a   1.000
_cell.length_b   1.000
_cell.length_c   1.000
_cell.angle_alpha   90.00
_cell.angle_beta   90.00
_cell.angle_gamma   90.00
#
_symmetry.space_group_name_H-M   'P 1'
#
loop_
_entity.id
_entity.type
_entity.pdbx_description
1 polymer ?
#
loop_
_entity_poly.entity_id
_entity_poly.type
_entity_poly.pdbx_seq_one_letter_code
_entity_poly.pdbx_strand_id
1 'polypeptide(L)'
;MDLFDLGCYFAHHVPVQSMSNPLLRYSACAYAAKQLGRVRGRKAVVGGNVSRQGHMELYPRPENVDWAYIGAKYYDRAISLLMEELSNSGNQDSVPLTPITAADETFSPQGSTASPHSTPRTPGNKRRRLSRATSSNHADETLAAASILCVYEFLDNANTAWARHLSGTKSLFDMAEKEGMMPVRSPTSPGALSERIKPSRARKATFWNFARQDFLAAFINEGQTRLSTDDIGLWRAAGLHLDDKGLVIPSNTEDSQFPERQLVMREDMISNALIFLMSKIINYLASGDSVDHVFPQNPASPSGLIGINQMLLLQRWKELEKELDTWLKGLPDTFKPCARLPPVTDGSVPADSARALFSEIWYSIPMCASTMQSYHMARTVLLINKPHESTARRSTLSNRLHSYRSIELEVRHHSHEICGIALGRPEGSVRIHQVQPLFVAGQCLTDSRERRVLLELLRGVENDLGWATDYRVQQLLKEWNWSQSPR
;
A
#
# COMPACT_ATOMS: atom_id res chain seq x y z
N MET A 1 -2.51 -4.35 9.02
CA MET A 1 -2.67 -4.94 7.67
C MET A 1 -4.11 -4.88 7.17
N ASP A 2 -5.11 -4.94 8.06
CA ASP A 2 -6.55 -5.02 7.71
C ASP A 2 -7.33 -3.69 7.74
N LEU A 3 -6.68 -2.53 7.90
CA LEU A 3 -7.40 -1.25 8.07
C LEU A 3 -8.47 -1.00 6.99
N PHE A 4 -8.26 -1.51 5.77
CA PHE A 4 -9.16 -1.37 4.63
C PHE A 4 -9.73 -2.73 4.15
N ASP A 5 -9.86 -3.68 5.06
CA ASP A 5 -10.51 -4.98 4.84
C ASP A 5 -11.51 -5.23 5.98
N LEU A 6 -12.81 -5.01 5.72
CA LEU A 6 -13.86 -5.33 6.71
C LEU A 6 -13.92 -6.82 7.03
N GLY A 7 -13.33 -7.67 6.19
CA GLY A 7 -13.13 -9.08 6.49
C GLY A 7 -12.05 -9.32 7.57
N CYS A 8 -11.11 -8.40 7.79
CA CYS A 8 -10.03 -8.59 8.73
C CYS A 8 -9.30 -9.93 8.53
N TYR A 9 -8.93 -10.24 7.28
CA TYR A 9 -8.32 -11.53 6.95
C TYR A 9 -7.03 -11.79 7.75
N PHE A 10 -6.13 -10.81 7.83
CA PHE A 10 -4.86 -10.99 8.56
C PHE A 10 -5.06 -11.08 10.07
N ALA A 11 -6.03 -10.38 10.64
CA ALA A 11 -6.32 -10.43 12.08
C ALA A 11 -7.10 -11.68 12.50
N HIS A 12 -8.01 -12.19 11.67
CA HIS A 12 -8.91 -13.29 12.06
C HIS A 12 -8.51 -14.66 11.47
N HIS A 13 -8.03 -14.71 10.24
CA HIS A 13 -7.81 -16.00 9.53
C HIS A 13 -6.37 -16.48 9.65
N VAL A 14 -5.39 -15.58 9.50
CA VAL A 14 -3.97 -15.93 9.58
C VAL A 14 -3.59 -16.57 10.92
N PRO A 15 -4.05 -16.11 12.10
CA PRO A 15 -3.73 -16.77 13.37
C PRO A 15 -4.29 -18.20 13.45
N VAL A 16 -5.50 -18.43 12.92
CA VAL A 16 -6.12 -19.76 12.87
C VAL A 16 -5.33 -20.68 11.94
N GLN A 17 -4.99 -20.22 10.74
CA GLN A 17 -4.21 -20.98 9.76
C GLN A 17 -2.78 -21.26 10.25
N SER A 18 -2.20 -20.36 11.05
CA SER A 18 -0.87 -20.52 11.65
C SER A 18 -0.78 -21.72 12.61
N MET A 19 -1.91 -22.27 13.08
CA MET A 19 -1.92 -23.51 13.88
C MET A 19 -1.50 -24.74 13.06
N SER A 20 -1.77 -24.75 11.75
CA SER A 20 -1.46 -25.88 10.86
C SER A 20 -0.46 -25.55 9.74
N ASN A 21 -0.23 -24.27 9.44
CA ASN A 21 0.70 -23.82 8.40
C ASN A 21 1.94 -23.17 9.02
N PRO A 22 3.12 -23.85 9.00
CA PRO A 22 4.35 -23.31 9.58
C PRO A 22 4.85 -22.02 8.91
N LEU A 23 4.68 -21.88 7.60
CA LEU A 23 5.11 -20.68 6.86
C LEU A 23 4.38 -19.44 7.41
N LEU A 24 3.05 -19.48 7.49
CA LEU A 24 2.26 -18.39 8.07
C LEU A 24 2.62 -18.12 9.54
N ARG A 25 2.81 -19.18 10.33
CA ARG A 25 3.20 -19.05 11.74
C ARG A 25 4.51 -18.29 11.88
N TYR A 26 5.55 -18.71 11.16
CA TYR A 26 6.86 -18.08 11.27
C TYR A 26 6.85 -16.66 10.71
N SER A 27 6.15 -16.38 9.61
CA SER A 27 5.99 -15.02 9.10
C SER A 27 5.29 -14.10 10.11
N ALA A 28 4.17 -14.54 10.70
CA ALA A 28 3.43 -13.76 11.69
C ALA A 28 4.23 -13.53 12.97
N CYS A 29 4.91 -14.56 13.48
CA CYS A 29 5.77 -14.45 14.66
C CYS A 29 6.98 -13.56 14.42
N ALA A 30 7.60 -13.62 13.23
CA ALA A 30 8.70 -12.73 12.85
C ALA A 30 8.25 -11.26 12.88
N TYR A 31 7.12 -10.95 12.24
CA TYR A 31 6.56 -9.61 12.21
C TYR A 31 6.21 -9.09 13.60
N ALA A 32 5.54 -9.90 14.41
CA ALA A 32 5.20 -9.54 15.78
C ALA A 32 6.44 -9.30 16.65
N ALA A 33 7.45 -10.18 16.58
CA ALA A 33 8.68 -10.03 17.35
C ALA A 33 9.46 -8.77 16.95
N LYS A 34 9.53 -8.45 15.66
CA LYS A 34 10.18 -7.24 15.16
C LYS A 34 9.50 -5.98 15.69
N GLN A 35 8.16 -5.91 15.57
CA GLN A 35 7.38 -4.79 16.09
C GLN A 35 7.55 -4.65 17.61
N LEU A 36 7.48 -5.75 18.36
CA LEU A 36 7.68 -5.74 19.81
C LEU A 36 9.08 -5.25 20.19
N GLY A 37 10.14 -5.67 19.48
CA GLY A 37 11.49 -5.18 19.71
C GLY A 37 11.60 -3.67 19.58
N ARG A 38 10.91 -3.10 18.60
CA ARG A 38 10.87 -1.65 18.34
C ARG A 38 10.17 -0.83 19.44
N VAL A 39 9.26 -1.45 20.19
CA VAL A 39 8.56 -0.83 21.33
C VAL A 39 9.02 -1.35 22.68
N ARG A 40 10.13 -2.10 22.74
CA ARG A 40 10.68 -2.73 23.95
C ARG A 40 9.69 -3.69 24.63
N GLY A 41 8.96 -4.45 23.83
CA GLY A 41 7.92 -5.40 24.23
C GLY A 41 6.67 -4.76 24.83
N ARG A 42 6.57 -3.42 24.83
CA ARG A 42 5.37 -2.71 25.29
C ARG A 42 4.24 -2.92 24.29
N LYS A 43 3.05 -3.27 24.78
CA LYS A 43 1.85 -3.38 23.97
C LYS A 43 0.82 -2.36 24.48
N ALA A 44 0.23 -1.60 23.58
CA ALA A 44 -0.85 -0.69 23.94
C ALA A 44 -2.02 -1.45 24.58
N VAL A 45 -2.58 -0.90 25.66
CA VAL A 45 -3.82 -1.40 26.25
C VAL A 45 -4.96 -1.01 25.31
N VAL A 46 -5.70 -1.98 24.78
CA VAL A 46 -6.80 -1.73 23.83
C VAL A 46 -8.12 -2.18 24.45
N GLY A 47 -9.02 -1.22 24.72
CA GLY A 47 -10.38 -1.47 25.20
C GLY A 47 -10.52 -1.75 26.70
N GLY A 48 -11.72 -1.48 27.24
CA GLY A 48 -12.14 -1.82 28.60
C GLY A 48 -11.67 -0.88 29.72
N ASN A 49 -12.39 -0.88 30.85
CA ASN A 49 -11.89 -0.37 32.14
C ASN A 49 -11.02 -1.46 32.76
N VAL A 50 -9.77 -1.58 32.34
CA VAL A 50 -8.87 -2.64 32.82
C VAL A 50 -7.84 -2.07 33.77
N SER A 51 -7.88 -2.50 35.04
CA SER A 51 -6.81 -2.25 36.01
C SER A 51 -5.59 -3.14 35.77
N ARG A 52 -5.74 -4.25 35.01
CA ARG A 52 -4.69 -5.24 34.67
C ARG A 52 -4.93 -5.88 33.30
N GLN A 53 -3.88 -5.98 32.48
CA GLN A 53 -3.92 -6.66 31.17
C GLN A 53 -3.98 -8.19 31.33
N GLY A 54 -4.54 -8.88 30.33
CA GLY A 54 -4.55 -10.33 30.31
C GLY A 54 -3.15 -10.94 30.18
N HIS A 55 -2.91 -12.11 30.77
CA HIS A 55 -1.61 -12.79 30.68
C HIS A 55 -1.18 -13.09 29.24
N MET A 56 -2.12 -13.33 28.33
CA MET A 56 -1.84 -13.56 26.90
C MET A 56 -1.50 -12.28 26.13
N GLU A 57 -1.71 -11.10 26.73
CA GLU A 57 -1.31 -9.82 26.14
C GLU A 57 0.12 -9.43 26.49
N LEU A 58 0.65 -10.01 27.57
CA LEU A 58 1.96 -9.70 28.11
C LEU A 58 2.92 -10.85 27.81
N TYR A 59 4.03 -10.52 27.15
CA TYR A 59 5.14 -11.47 27.09
C TYR A 59 5.86 -11.48 28.45
N PRO A 60 6.24 -12.63 29.03
CA PRO A 60 6.92 -12.66 30.31
C PRO A 60 8.29 -11.98 30.25
N ARG A 61 8.56 -11.04 31.16
CA ARG A 61 9.84 -10.29 31.26
C ARG A 61 10.31 -9.71 29.91
N PRO A 62 9.46 -8.90 29.25
CA PRO A 62 9.71 -8.44 27.88
C PRO A 62 11.01 -7.65 27.72
N GLU A 63 11.51 -7.04 28.80
CA GLU A 63 12.79 -6.34 28.89
C GLU A 63 14.02 -7.23 28.73
N ASN A 64 13.90 -8.53 29.04
CA ASN A 64 15.00 -9.49 28.95
C ASN A 64 15.00 -10.30 27.65
N VAL A 65 14.03 -10.04 26.77
CA VAL A 65 13.85 -10.79 25.54
C VAL A 65 14.67 -10.15 24.43
N ASP A 66 15.53 -10.94 23.79
CA ASP A 66 16.18 -10.52 22.55
C ASP A 66 15.19 -10.62 21.38
N TRP A 67 14.34 -9.59 21.27
CA TRP A 67 13.33 -9.48 20.22
C TRP A 67 13.95 -9.46 18.82
N ALA A 68 15.14 -8.88 18.67
CA ALA A 68 15.84 -8.83 17.39
C ALA A 68 16.26 -10.24 16.95
N TYR A 69 16.83 -11.02 17.86
CA TYR A 69 17.15 -12.43 17.60
C TYR A 69 15.90 -13.26 17.29
N ILE A 70 14.82 -13.12 18.06
CA ILE A 70 13.57 -13.87 17.82
C ILE A 70 12.98 -13.51 16.45
N GLY A 71 12.93 -12.21 16.12
CA GLY A 71 12.47 -11.71 14.83
C GLY A 71 13.27 -12.32 13.67
N ALA A 72 14.61 -12.21 13.73
CA ALA A 72 15.50 -12.77 12.71
C ALA A 72 15.37 -14.29 12.59
N LYS A 73 15.36 -15.03 13.72
CA LYS A 73 15.21 -16.49 13.74
C LYS A 73 13.94 -16.96 13.04
N TYR A 74 12.80 -16.32 13.33
CA TYR A 74 11.54 -16.70 12.68
C TYR A 74 11.46 -16.22 11.24
N TYR A 75 12.06 -15.07 10.92
CA TYR A 75 12.17 -14.58 9.56
C TYR A 75 12.96 -15.55 8.67
N ASP A 76 14.14 -15.99 9.11
CA ASP A 76 14.97 -16.96 8.36
C ASP A 76 14.23 -18.27 8.11
N ARG A 77 13.47 -18.74 9.11
CA ARG A 77 12.65 -19.94 8.97
C ARG A 77 11.50 -19.74 7.99
N ALA A 78 10.86 -18.58 8.02
CA ALA A 78 9.79 -18.23 7.08
C ALA A 78 10.29 -18.15 5.63
N ILE A 79 11.44 -17.49 5.40
CA ILE A 79 12.06 -17.41 4.07
C ILE A 79 12.44 -18.79 3.55
N SER A 80 13.03 -19.64 4.40
CA SER A 80 13.40 -21.00 4.02
C SER A 80 12.19 -21.81 3.54
N LEU A 81 11.07 -21.75 4.28
CA LEU A 81 9.83 -22.43 3.91
C LEU A 81 9.17 -21.82 2.66
N LEU A 82 9.24 -20.49 2.51
CA LEU A 82 8.74 -19.81 1.31
C LEU A 82 9.51 -20.30 0.07
N MET A 83 10.84 -20.34 0.12
CA MET A 83 11.67 -20.81 -1.00
C MET A 83 11.43 -22.29 -1.32
N GLU A 84 11.24 -23.13 -0.30
CA GLU A 84 10.86 -24.54 -0.49
C GLU A 84 9.54 -24.67 -1.25
N GLU A 85 8.51 -23.93 -0.85
CA GLU A 85 7.20 -23.93 -1.52
C GLU A 85 7.31 -23.47 -2.99
N LEU A 86 8.07 -22.41 -3.26
CA LEU A 86 8.28 -21.92 -4.62
C LEU A 86 9.05 -22.93 -5.50
N SER A 87 10.04 -23.62 -4.94
CA SER A 87 10.77 -24.66 -5.67
C SER A 87 9.91 -25.89 -5.99
N ASN A 88 9.02 -26.27 -5.08
CA ASN A 88 8.08 -27.38 -5.26
C ASN A 88 6.97 -27.04 -6.28
N SER A 89 6.60 -25.76 -6.35
CA SER A 89 5.68 -25.22 -7.36
C SER A 89 6.31 -25.26 -8.76
N GLY A 90 7.56 -24.79 -8.86
CA GLY A 90 8.33 -24.74 -10.12
C GLY A 90 8.75 -26.10 -10.67
N ASN A 91 8.87 -27.14 -9.85
CA ASN A 91 9.23 -28.50 -10.33
C ASN A 91 8.11 -29.22 -11.11
N GLN A 92 6.92 -28.62 -11.27
CA GLN A 92 5.92 -29.12 -12.22
C GLN A 92 6.18 -28.69 -13.67
N ASP A 93 6.99 -27.63 -13.89
CA ASP A 93 7.45 -27.17 -15.21
C ASP A 93 8.96 -26.82 -15.14
N SER A 94 9.81 -27.76 -15.52
CA SER A 94 11.29 -27.74 -15.37
C SER A 94 12.02 -26.46 -15.83
N VAL A 95 12.97 -25.95 -15.01
CA VAL A 95 14.46 -25.88 -15.16
C VAL A 95 15.02 -25.23 -13.86
N PRO A 96 16.12 -25.70 -13.22
CA PRO A 96 16.59 -25.12 -11.97
C PRO A 96 17.29 -23.77 -12.19
N LEU A 97 16.80 -22.72 -11.52
CA LEU A 97 17.51 -21.46 -11.32
C LEU A 97 18.46 -21.61 -10.12
N THR A 98 19.76 -21.58 -10.37
CA THR A 98 20.80 -21.52 -9.33
C THR A 98 20.79 -20.16 -8.61
N PRO A 99 21.02 -20.10 -7.29
CA PRO A 99 21.09 -18.85 -6.56
C PRO A 99 22.45 -18.17 -6.77
N ILE A 100 22.46 -16.94 -7.29
CA ILE A 100 23.65 -16.08 -7.30
C ILE A 100 23.72 -15.41 -5.92
N THR A 101 24.63 -15.91 -5.08
CA THR A 101 25.18 -15.16 -3.95
C THR A 101 26.57 -14.68 -4.34
N ALA A 102 26.90 -13.45 -3.95
CA ALA A 102 28.17 -12.80 -4.27
C ALA A 102 29.32 -13.44 -3.48
N ALA A 103 30.29 -14.04 -4.18
CA ALA A 103 31.68 -14.23 -3.72
C ALA A 103 32.59 -14.64 -4.90
N ASP A 104 33.60 -13.80 -5.14
CA ASP A 104 34.93 -13.98 -5.78
C ASP A 104 35.17 -14.78 -7.07
N GLU A 105 35.84 -14.07 -7.98
CA GLU A 105 36.61 -14.58 -9.12
C GLU A 105 37.87 -15.32 -8.65
N THR A 106 38.14 -16.54 -9.14
CA THR A 106 39.45 -16.96 -9.70
C THR A 106 39.46 -18.43 -10.18
N PHE A 107 39.92 -18.61 -11.43
CA PHE A 107 40.66 -19.75 -12.04
C PHE A 107 40.11 -21.21 -12.07
N SER A 108 39.94 -21.71 -13.32
CA SER A 108 39.78 -23.09 -13.84
C SER A 108 41.05 -23.99 -13.64
N PRO A 109 41.18 -25.28 -14.09
CA PRO A 109 40.35 -26.05 -15.06
C PRO A 109 40.19 -27.60 -14.91
N GLN A 110 39.24 -28.13 -15.72
CA GLN A 110 39.19 -29.42 -16.46
C GLN A 110 39.27 -30.81 -15.77
N GLY A 111 38.35 -31.70 -16.17
CA GLY A 111 38.45 -33.15 -15.95
C GLY A 111 37.22 -33.93 -16.44
N SER A 112 37.29 -34.41 -17.68
CA SER A 112 36.34 -35.31 -18.36
C SER A 112 36.28 -36.74 -17.79
N THR A 113 35.13 -37.41 -17.84
CA THR A 113 34.96 -38.78 -18.38
C THR A 113 33.51 -39.26 -18.33
N ALA A 114 33.09 -39.86 -19.44
CA ALA A 114 31.81 -40.55 -19.62
C ALA A 114 31.93 -42.02 -19.21
N SER A 115 30.83 -42.66 -18.78
CA SER A 115 30.29 -43.87 -19.43
C SER A 115 29.03 -44.44 -18.73
N PRO A 116 28.21 -45.24 -19.46
CA PRO A 116 26.81 -45.53 -19.14
C PRO A 116 26.60 -47.00 -18.69
N HIS A 117 25.52 -47.30 -17.96
CA HIS A 117 24.93 -48.64 -18.00
C HIS A 117 23.42 -48.62 -17.77
N SER A 118 22.75 -49.41 -18.60
CA SER A 118 21.31 -49.54 -18.79
C SER A 118 20.79 -50.90 -18.31
N THR A 119 19.46 -50.96 -18.17
CA THR A 119 18.53 -52.12 -18.15
C THR A 119 18.12 -52.70 -16.77
N PRO A 120 16.95 -53.37 -16.64
CA PRO A 120 15.64 -53.21 -17.31
C PRO A 120 14.41 -53.21 -16.37
N ARG A 121 13.26 -52.81 -16.94
CA ARG A 121 11.88 -52.74 -16.38
C ARG A 121 11.25 -54.10 -16.06
N THR A 122 10.35 -54.15 -15.05
CA THR A 122 9.09 -54.94 -15.02
C THR A 122 8.16 -54.53 -13.84
N PRO A 123 6.86 -54.90 -13.76
CA PRO A 123 5.80 -53.92 -13.98
C PRO A 123 4.79 -53.71 -12.82
N GLY A 124 4.17 -52.53 -12.82
CA GLY A 124 2.71 -52.37 -12.72
C GLY A 124 1.99 -52.69 -11.40
N ASN A 125 1.90 -51.69 -10.51
CA ASN A 125 0.76 -51.59 -9.59
C ASN A 125 0.01 -50.28 -9.86
N LYS A 126 -1.21 -50.41 -10.41
CA LYS A 126 -2.15 -49.31 -10.65
C LYS A 126 -2.58 -48.69 -9.30
N ARG A 127 -1.86 -47.67 -8.84
CA ARG A 127 -2.38 -46.76 -7.81
C ARG A 127 -3.39 -45.82 -8.45
N ARG A 128 -4.66 -46.07 -8.13
CA ARG A 128 -5.82 -45.21 -8.31
C ARG A 128 -5.44 -43.76 -7.93
N ARG A 129 -5.32 -42.88 -8.92
CA ARG A 129 -5.15 -41.42 -8.73
C ARG A 129 -6.40 -40.90 -8.03
N LEU A 130 -6.31 -40.68 -6.71
CA LEU A 130 -7.19 -39.74 -6.01
C LEU A 130 -6.76 -38.34 -6.45
N SER A 131 -7.69 -37.59 -7.03
CA SER A 131 -7.52 -36.20 -7.40
C SER A 131 -7.13 -35.37 -6.18
N ARG A 132 -5.90 -34.84 -6.18
CA ARG A 132 -5.36 -34.03 -5.08
C ARG A 132 -5.83 -32.58 -5.23
N ALA A 133 -6.87 -32.20 -4.50
CA ALA A 133 -7.38 -30.82 -4.42
C ALA A 133 -6.56 -29.91 -3.48
N THR A 134 -5.24 -30.12 -3.33
CA THR A 134 -4.43 -29.48 -2.27
C THR A 134 -3.52 -28.35 -2.73
N SER A 135 -3.39 -28.05 -4.03
CA SER A 135 -2.47 -27.00 -4.51
C SER A 135 -2.99 -25.58 -4.25
N SER A 136 -4.30 -25.35 -4.31
CA SER A 136 -4.87 -24.00 -4.21
C SER A 136 -4.77 -23.36 -2.82
N ASN A 137 -4.86 -24.17 -1.75
CA ASN A 137 -4.80 -23.66 -0.38
C ASN A 137 -3.40 -23.13 -0.06
N HIS A 138 -2.36 -23.89 -0.42
CA HIS A 138 -0.97 -23.49 -0.18
C HIS A 138 -0.59 -22.19 -0.91
N ALA A 139 -1.14 -21.93 -2.11
CA ALA A 139 -0.89 -20.67 -2.82
C ALA A 139 -1.43 -19.45 -2.07
N ASP A 140 -2.62 -19.54 -1.48
CA ASP A 140 -3.24 -18.44 -0.72
C ASP A 140 -2.46 -18.14 0.55
N GLU A 141 -2.01 -19.18 1.25
CA GLU A 141 -1.16 -19.05 2.43
C GLU A 141 0.23 -18.51 2.09
N THR A 142 0.79 -18.89 0.94
CA THR A 142 2.07 -18.39 0.44
C THR A 142 1.99 -16.90 0.11
N LEU A 143 0.94 -16.47 -0.58
CA LEU A 143 0.68 -15.05 -0.86
C LEU A 143 0.50 -14.24 0.43
N ALA A 144 -0.29 -14.76 1.39
CA ALA A 144 -0.48 -14.11 2.68
C ALA A 144 0.84 -14.03 3.48
N ALA A 145 1.65 -15.09 3.47
CA ALA A 145 2.97 -15.09 4.10
C ALA A 145 3.92 -14.07 3.46
N ALA A 146 3.98 -14.01 2.13
CA ALA A 146 4.77 -13.03 1.39
C ALA A 146 4.33 -11.59 1.71
N SER A 147 3.02 -11.35 1.87
CA SER A 147 2.50 -10.05 2.29
C SER A 147 2.94 -9.67 3.70
N ILE A 148 2.94 -10.62 4.65
CA ILE A 148 3.42 -10.38 6.02
C ILE A 148 4.92 -10.06 6.01
N LEU A 149 5.72 -10.78 5.22
CA LEU A 149 7.15 -10.56 5.08
C LEU A 149 7.47 -9.21 4.39
N CYS A 150 6.64 -8.77 3.42
CA CYS A 150 6.72 -7.41 2.88
C CYS A 150 6.57 -6.36 3.99
N VAL A 151 5.55 -6.51 4.85
CA VAL A 151 5.30 -5.56 5.95
C VAL A 151 6.40 -5.65 7.02
N TYR A 152 6.96 -6.84 7.26
CA TYR A 152 8.14 -7.02 8.12
C TYR A 152 9.31 -6.15 7.66
N GLU A 153 9.61 -6.11 6.38
CA GLU A 153 10.68 -5.26 5.86
C GLU A 153 10.33 -3.78 5.86
N PHE A 154 9.06 -3.47 5.58
CA PHE A 154 8.60 -2.09 5.54
C PHE A 154 8.68 -1.40 6.91
N LEU A 155 8.46 -2.15 8.00
CA LEU A 155 8.44 -1.64 9.37
C LEU A 155 9.71 -0.86 9.77
N ASP A 156 10.88 -1.27 9.25
CA ASP A 156 12.19 -0.66 9.55
C ASP A 156 12.70 0.28 8.44
N ASN A 157 11.85 0.63 7.46
CA ASN A 157 12.29 1.42 6.29
C ASN A 157 13.48 0.77 5.55
N ALA A 158 13.51 -0.56 5.49
CA ALA A 158 14.53 -1.33 4.76
C ALA A 158 14.25 -1.28 3.25
N ASN A 159 14.34 -0.08 2.65
CA ASN A 159 13.81 0.22 1.31
C ASN A 159 14.25 -0.77 0.22
N THR A 160 15.50 -1.23 0.23
CA THR A 160 16.00 -2.21 -0.75
C THR A 160 15.41 -3.61 -0.52
N ALA A 161 15.30 -4.06 0.73
CA ALA A 161 14.70 -5.34 1.08
C ALA A 161 13.19 -5.34 0.83
N TRP A 162 12.53 -4.26 1.23
CA TRP A 162 11.11 -4.03 0.97
C TRP A 162 10.79 -4.04 -0.52
N ALA A 163 11.54 -3.32 -1.36
CA ALA A 163 11.33 -3.31 -2.80
C ALA A 163 11.53 -4.70 -3.43
N ARG A 164 12.51 -5.49 -2.96
CA ARG A 164 12.73 -6.88 -3.40
C ARG A 164 11.55 -7.78 -3.04
N HIS A 165 11.07 -7.73 -1.80
CA HIS A 165 9.91 -8.49 -1.33
C HIS A 165 8.64 -8.14 -2.08
N LEU A 166 8.45 -6.85 -2.38
CA LEU A 166 7.32 -6.37 -3.16
C LEU A 166 7.38 -6.90 -4.59
N SER A 167 8.54 -6.83 -5.25
CA SER A 167 8.71 -7.43 -6.58
C SER A 167 8.49 -8.95 -6.57
N GLY A 168 8.99 -9.65 -5.54
CA GLY A 168 8.73 -11.08 -5.35
C GLY A 168 7.24 -11.39 -5.22
N THR A 169 6.52 -10.64 -4.39
CA THR A 169 5.06 -10.78 -4.20
C THR A 169 4.29 -10.53 -5.51
N LYS A 170 4.72 -9.55 -6.32
CA LYS A 170 4.13 -9.34 -7.66
C LYS A 170 4.33 -10.55 -8.56
N SER A 171 5.51 -11.15 -8.59
CA SER A 171 5.76 -12.37 -9.35
C SER A 171 4.89 -13.54 -8.90
N LEU A 172 4.58 -13.64 -7.60
CA LEU A 172 3.63 -14.64 -7.09
C LEU A 172 2.20 -14.39 -7.58
N PHE A 173 1.77 -13.13 -7.66
CA PHE A 173 0.49 -12.80 -8.29
C PHE A 173 0.45 -13.19 -9.76
N ASP A 174 1.51 -12.90 -10.52
CA ASP A 174 1.60 -13.24 -11.94
C ASP A 174 1.61 -14.75 -12.18
N MET A 175 2.25 -15.50 -11.28
CA MET A 175 2.22 -16.96 -11.30
C MET A 175 0.83 -17.50 -10.98
N ALA A 176 0.18 -16.98 -9.93
CA ALA A 176 -1.19 -17.34 -9.57
C ALA A 176 -2.22 -16.97 -10.65
N GLU A 177 -1.94 -15.94 -11.46
CA GLU A 177 -2.75 -15.56 -12.62
C GLU A 177 -2.57 -16.56 -13.78
N LYS A 178 -1.33 -16.94 -14.11
CA LYS A 178 -1.01 -17.92 -15.17
C LYS A 178 -1.56 -19.31 -14.89
N GLU A 179 -1.63 -19.71 -13.63
CA GLU A 179 -2.25 -20.98 -13.20
C GLU A 179 -3.80 -20.96 -13.26
N GLY A 180 -4.41 -19.92 -13.85
CA GLY A 180 -5.85 -19.84 -14.09
C GLY A 180 -6.65 -19.46 -12.84
N MET A 181 -6.03 -18.76 -11.89
CA MET A 181 -6.56 -18.57 -10.53
C MET A 181 -6.73 -17.09 -10.13
N MET A 182 -6.39 -16.17 -11.03
CA MET A 182 -6.96 -14.83 -11.17
C MET A 182 -7.63 -14.76 -12.56
N PRO A 183 -8.68 -13.94 -12.79
CA PRO A 183 -9.45 -14.03 -14.03
C PRO A 183 -8.63 -13.63 -15.25
N VAL A 184 -8.17 -14.64 -16.00
CA VAL A 184 -7.54 -14.47 -17.32
C VAL A 184 -8.63 -14.16 -18.34
N ARG A 185 -8.45 -13.11 -19.14
CA ARG A 185 -9.28 -12.87 -20.34
C ARG A 185 -9.13 -14.05 -21.29
N SER A 186 -10.21 -14.75 -21.62
CA SER A 186 -10.27 -15.61 -22.81
C SER A 186 -10.79 -14.78 -23.98
N PRO A 187 -9.97 -14.44 -25.00
CA PRO A 187 -10.44 -13.79 -26.21
C PRO A 187 -10.84 -14.84 -27.24
N THR A 188 -11.81 -15.70 -26.93
CA THR A 188 -12.38 -16.60 -27.93
C THR A 188 -13.85 -16.88 -27.63
N SER A 189 -14.71 -16.43 -28.56
CA SER A 189 -16.16 -16.66 -28.67
C SER A 189 -17.07 -15.57 -28.07
N PRO A 190 -17.74 -14.76 -28.92
CA PRO A 190 -18.88 -13.96 -28.50
C PRO A 190 -19.99 -14.91 -28.02
N GLY A 191 -20.34 -14.84 -26.73
CA GLY A 191 -21.47 -15.60 -26.15
C GLY A 191 -21.11 -16.69 -25.13
N ALA A 192 -19.83 -16.96 -24.86
CA ALA A 192 -19.46 -17.83 -23.73
C ALA A 192 -19.35 -16.98 -22.45
N LEU A 193 -20.30 -17.15 -21.52
CA LEU A 193 -20.17 -16.68 -20.15
C LEU A 193 -18.99 -17.42 -19.50
N SER A 194 -17.77 -16.87 -19.63
CA SER A 194 -16.64 -17.28 -18.80
C SER A 194 -17.03 -17.07 -17.35
N GLU A 195 -17.22 -18.16 -16.60
CA GLU A 195 -17.37 -18.11 -15.15
C GLU A 195 -16.11 -17.47 -14.57
N ARG A 196 -16.19 -16.17 -14.28
CA ARG A 196 -15.15 -15.43 -13.57
C ARG A 196 -14.90 -16.13 -12.24
N ILE A 197 -13.77 -16.81 -12.11
CA ILE A 197 -13.33 -17.38 -10.83
C ILE A 197 -13.20 -16.21 -9.84
N LYS A 198 -14.10 -16.16 -8.86
CA LYS A 198 -14.09 -15.14 -7.81
C LYS A 198 -12.84 -15.36 -6.96
N PRO A 199 -11.95 -14.36 -6.82
CA PRO A 199 -10.75 -14.54 -6.01
C PRO A 199 -11.14 -14.82 -4.55
N SER A 200 -10.38 -15.69 -3.89
CA SER A 200 -10.58 -16.04 -2.49
C SER A 200 -10.43 -14.80 -1.59
N ARG A 201 -10.92 -14.90 -0.35
CA ARG A 201 -10.76 -13.84 0.65
C ARG A 201 -9.28 -13.52 0.90
N ALA A 202 -8.43 -14.55 0.95
CA ALA A 202 -6.99 -14.42 1.11
C ALA A 202 -6.37 -13.61 -0.02
N ARG A 203 -6.70 -13.95 -1.28
CA ARG A 203 -6.19 -13.24 -2.46
C ARG A 203 -6.63 -11.80 -2.50
N LYS A 204 -7.90 -11.52 -2.20
CA LYS A 204 -8.41 -10.13 -2.14
C LYS A 204 -7.72 -9.30 -1.06
N ALA A 205 -7.57 -9.86 0.15
CA ALA A 205 -6.90 -9.17 1.25
C ALA A 205 -5.42 -8.89 0.94
N THR A 206 -4.72 -9.89 0.42
CA THR A 206 -3.32 -9.80 -0.04
C THR A 206 -3.19 -8.80 -1.20
N PHE A 207 -4.08 -8.82 -2.20
CA PHE A 207 -4.07 -7.89 -3.33
C PHE A 207 -4.16 -6.44 -2.86
N TRP A 208 -5.14 -6.13 -2.00
CA TRP A 208 -5.30 -4.76 -1.51
C TRP A 208 -4.19 -4.34 -0.55
N ASN A 209 -3.61 -5.27 0.22
CA ASN A 209 -2.41 -5.01 1.01
C ASN A 209 -1.22 -4.65 0.09
N PHE A 210 -1.02 -5.42 -0.98
CA PHE A 210 0.00 -5.20 -1.98
C PHE A 210 -0.19 -3.86 -2.71
N ALA A 211 -1.41 -3.58 -3.21
CA ALA A 211 -1.72 -2.36 -3.96
C ALA A 211 -1.37 -1.08 -3.16
N ARG A 212 -1.63 -1.07 -1.85
CA ARG A 212 -1.25 0.04 -0.97
C ARG A 212 0.26 0.20 -0.83
N GLN A 213 0.98 -0.91 -0.65
CA GLN A 213 2.44 -0.88 -0.57
C GLN A 213 3.08 -0.48 -1.90
N ASP A 214 2.51 -0.92 -3.02
CA ASP A 214 2.98 -0.61 -4.36
C ASP A 214 2.78 0.86 -4.73
N PHE A 215 1.62 1.43 -4.42
CA PHE A 215 1.40 2.88 -4.50
C PHE A 215 2.42 3.65 -3.64
N LEU A 216 2.62 3.24 -2.38
CA LEU A 216 3.58 3.90 -1.49
C LEU A 216 5.01 3.79 -2.02
N ALA A 217 5.39 2.64 -2.56
CA ALA A 217 6.72 2.41 -3.14
C ALA A 217 6.94 3.28 -4.37
N ALA A 218 5.94 3.36 -5.25
CA ALA A 218 5.95 4.23 -6.42
C ALA A 218 6.11 5.71 -6.00
N PHE A 219 5.36 6.16 -5.00
CA PHE A 219 5.46 7.52 -4.47
C PHE A 219 6.84 7.82 -3.86
N ILE A 220 7.37 6.92 -3.02
CA ILE A 220 8.66 7.12 -2.32
C ILE A 220 9.83 7.13 -3.30
N ASN A 221 9.80 6.26 -4.31
CA ASN A 221 10.89 6.09 -5.27
C ASN A 221 10.71 6.93 -6.54
N GLU A 222 9.71 7.82 -6.58
CA GLU A 222 9.38 8.65 -7.75
C GLU A 222 9.23 7.83 -9.04
N GLY A 223 8.60 6.66 -8.92
CA GLY A 223 8.43 5.68 -9.99
C GLY A 223 6.97 5.31 -10.23
N GLN A 224 6.75 4.35 -11.14
CA GLN A 224 5.42 3.81 -11.43
C GLN A 224 5.06 2.64 -10.52
N THR A 225 3.76 2.40 -10.36
CA THR A 225 3.23 1.22 -9.69
C THR A 225 3.49 -0.04 -10.53
N ARG A 226 3.78 -1.16 -9.86
CA ARG A 226 3.88 -2.49 -10.47
C ARG A 226 2.51 -3.00 -10.94
N LEU A 227 1.43 -2.62 -10.25
CA LEU A 227 0.07 -2.86 -10.74
C LEU A 227 -0.26 -1.87 -11.85
N SER A 228 -0.66 -2.38 -13.02
CA SER A 228 -1.20 -1.53 -14.08
C SER A 228 -2.58 -1.01 -13.68
N THR A 229 -2.76 0.31 -13.73
CA THR A 229 -4.07 0.95 -13.53
C THR A 229 -5.00 0.76 -14.73
N ASP A 230 -4.47 0.32 -15.88
CA ASP A 230 -5.23 0.11 -17.11
C ASP A 230 -5.83 -1.30 -17.19
N ASP A 231 -5.39 -2.22 -16.33
CA ASP A 231 -6.02 -3.52 -16.19
C ASP A 231 -7.31 -3.44 -15.35
N ILE A 232 -8.34 -2.85 -15.96
CA ILE A 232 -9.68 -2.73 -15.37
C ILE A 232 -10.26 -4.10 -14.95
N GLY A 233 -9.84 -5.18 -15.63
CA GLY A 233 -10.28 -6.55 -15.30
C GLY A 233 -9.79 -6.99 -13.92
N LEU A 234 -8.51 -6.76 -13.64
CA LEU A 234 -7.88 -7.04 -12.36
C LEU A 234 -8.54 -6.28 -11.20
N TRP A 235 -8.75 -4.96 -11.35
CA TRP A 235 -9.36 -4.15 -10.29
C TRP A 235 -10.83 -4.53 -10.04
N ARG A 236 -11.60 -4.82 -11.09
CA ARG A 236 -12.97 -5.35 -10.97
C ARG A 236 -12.99 -6.73 -10.28
N ALA A 237 -12.02 -7.59 -10.58
CA ALA A 237 -11.89 -8.90 -9.92
C ALA A 237 -11.60 -8.77 -8.42
N ALA A 238 -10.80 -7.77 -8.04
CA ALA A 238 -10.53 -7.43 -6.65
C ALA A 238 -11.74 -6.81 -5.91
N GLY A 239 -12.84 -6.54 -6.64
CA GLY A 239 -14.11 -6.05 -6.10
C GLY A 239 -14.38 -4.57 -6.34
N LEU A 240 -13.50 -3.85 -7.05
CA LEU A 240 -13.70 -2.43 -7.32
C LEU A 240 -14.80 -2.21 -8.35
N HIS A 241 -15.76 -1.33 -8.06
CA HIS A 241 -16.85 -1.02 -8.98
C HIS A 241 -16.41 0.10 -9.94
N LEU A 242 -16.04 -0.32 -11.15
CA LEU A 242 -15.62 0.56 -12.24
C LEU A 242 -16.61 0.50 -13.40
N ASP A 243 -16.95 1.66 -13.98
CA ASP A 243 -17.74 1.75 -15.21
C ASP A 243 -16.95 1.25 -16.43
N ASP A 244 -17.58 1.21 -17.61
CA ASP A 244 -16.93 0.70 -18.84
C ASP A 244 -15.77 1.57 -19.34
N LYS A 245 -15.64 2.79 -18.81
CA LYS A 245 -14.53 3.69 -19.07
C LYS A 245 -13.42 3.56 -18.02
N GLY A 246 -13.57 2.66 -17.04
CA GLY A 246 -12.61 2.46 -15.96
C GLY A 246 -12.68 3.54 -14.87
N LEU A 247 -13.80 4.27 -14.77
CA LEU A 247 -14.03 5.29 -13.74
C LEU A 247 -14.70 4.68 -12.52
N VAL A 248 -14.36 5.16 -11.34
CA VAL A 248 -14.96 4.72 -10.08
C VAL A 248 -16.44 5.12 -10.04
N ILE A 249 -17.31 4.15 -9.77
CA ILE A 249 -18.76 4.38 -9.64
C ILE A 249 -19.05 5.03 -8.26
N PRO A 250 -19.81 6.14 -8.19
CA PRO A 250 -20.22 6.77 -6.93
C PRO A 250 -20.95 5.80 -5.99
N SER A 251 -20.76 5.95 -4.68
CA SER A 251 -21.30 5.04 -3.66
C SER A 251 -22.35 5.68 -2.75
N ASN A 252 -22.78 6.90 -3.05
CA ASN A 252 -23.80 7.66 -2.31
C ASN A 252 -25.19 7.60 -2.96
N THR A 253 -25.33 6.94 -4.11
CA THR A 253 -26.64 6.73 -4.73
C THR A 253 -27.29 5.53 -4.06
N GLU A 254 -28.23 5.78 -3.14
CA GLU A 254 -29.03 4.72 -2.55
C GLU A 254 -29.81 3.94 -3.62
N ASP A 255 -29.99 2.66 -3.33
CA ASP A 255 -30.71 1.64 -4.08
C ASP A 255 -32.23 1.91 -4.03
N SER A 256 -32.68 3.05 -4.58
CA SER A 256 -34.01 3.57 -4.26
C SER A 256 -35.15 3.10 -5.17
N GLN A 257 -34.98 2.09 -6.05
CA GLN A 257 -36.14 1.55 -6.80
C GLN A 257 -35.96 0.23 -7.60
N PHE A 258 -34.77 -0.38 -7.68
CA PHE A 258 -34.57 -1.58 -8.51
C PHE A 258 -33.61 -2.60 -7.89
N PRO A 259 -34.09 -3.74 -7.36
CA PRO A 259 -33.28 -4.76 -6.67
C PRO A 259 -32.27 -5.53 -7.57
N GLU A 260 -32.09 -5.14 -8.83
CA GLU A 260 -31.22 -5.82 -9.81
C GLU A 260 -29.91 -5.06 -10.14
N ARG A 261 -29.62 -3.91 -9.52
CA ARG A 261 -28.37 -3.17 -9.76
C ARG A 261 -27.31 -3.41 -8.67
N GLN A 262 -26.04 -3.37 -9.09
CA GLN A 262 -24.84 -3.67 -8.30
C GLN A 262 -24.91 -3.16 -6.86
N LEU A 263 -24.60 -4.06 -5.90
CA LEU A 263 -24.40 -3.70 -4.50
C LEU A 263 -23.52 -2.45 -4.38
N VAL A 264 -23.94 -1.46 -3.61
CA VAL A 264 -23.13 -0.27 -3.33
C VAL A 264 -21.80 -0.69 -2.70
N MET A 265 -20.69 -0.05 -3.07
CA MET A 265 -19.40 -0.31 -2.42
C MET A 265 -19.49 0.07 -0.94
N ARG A 266 -19.07 -0.84 -0.06
CA ARG A 266 -18.92 -0.53 1.37
C ARG A 266 -17.65 0.29 1.61
N GLU A 267 -17.48 0.76 2.85
CA GLU A 267 -16.38 1.63 3.26
C GLU A 267 -15.00 1.06 2.89
N ASP A 268 -14.75 -0.25 3.05
CA ASP A 268 -13.50 -0.90 2.60
C ASP A 268 -13.23 -0.68 1.12
N MET A 269 -14.23 -0.93 0.27
CA MET A 269 -14.06 -0.81 -1.17
C MET A 269 -14.02 0.65 -1.63
N ILE A 270 -14.76 1.56 -0.97
CA ILE A 270 -14.66 3.01 -1.22
C ILE A 270 -13.25 3.51 -0.88
N SER A 271 -12.69 3.08 0.26
CA SER A 271 -11.32 3.38 0.66
C SER A 271 -10.30 2.82 -0.33
N ASN A 272 -10.50 1.59 -0.80
CA ASN A 272 -9.66 0.95 -1.81
C ASN A 272 -9.76 1.64 -3.18
N ALA A 273 -10.91 2.22 -3.52
CA ALA A 273 -11.08 3.04 -4.72
C ALA A 273 -10.18 4.29 -4.70
N LEU A 274 -10.00 4.91 -3.53
CA LEU A 274 -9.03 6.01 -3.40
C LEU A 274 -7.60 5.53 -3.66
N ILE A 275 -7.21 4.35 -3.20
CA ILE A 275 -5.87 3.78 -3.48
C ILE A 275 -5.67 3.61 -4.99
N PHE A 276 -6.69 3.12 -5.70
CA PHE A 276 -6.66 3.04 -7.16
C PHE A 276 -6.47 4.41 -7.82
N LEU A 277 -7.20 5.45 -7.39
CA LEU A 277 -7.05 6.81 -7.89
C LEU A 277 -5.66 7.40 -7.55
N MET A 278 -5.15 7.15 -6.35
CA MET A 278 -3.80 7.56 -5.96
C MET A 278 -2.73 6.89 -6.82
N SER A 279 -2.87 5.59 -7.14
CA SER A 279 -1.97 4.92 -8.09
C SER A 279 -1.97 5.59 -9.46
N LYS A 280 -3.15 5.99 -9.97
CA LYS A 280 -3.25 6.75 -11.23
C LYS A 280 -2.55 8.11 -11.14
N ILE A 281 -2.70 8.82 -10.03
CA ILE A 281 -2.04 10.10 -9.79
C ILE A 281 -0.51 9.90 -9.76
N ILE A 282 0.00 8.93 -9.00
CA ILE A 282 1.45 8.69 -8.92
C ILE A 282 2.03 8.25 -10.26
N ASN A 283 1.35 7.39 -11.01
CA ASN A 283 1.81 7.01 -12.35
C ASN A 283 1.86 8.20 -13.30
N TYR A 284 0.89 9.12 -13.21
CA TYR A 284 0.93 10.39 -13.95
C TYR A 284 2.16 11.23 -13.58
N LEU A 285 2.48 11.36 -12.29
CA LEU A 285 3.65 12.12 -11.84
C LEU A 285 4.96 11.49 -12.28
N ALA A 286 5.09 10.17 -12.14
CA ALA A 286 6.28 9.43 -12.53
C ALA A 286 6.51 9.41 -14.05
N SER A 287 5.46 9.65 -14.85
CA SER A 287 5.59 9.73 -16.30
C SER A 287 6.33 10.99 -16.78
N GLY A 288 6.46 12.02 -15.93
CA GLY A 288 7.18 13.26 -16.25
C GLY A 288 6.77 13.85 -17.62
N ASP A 289 7.79 14.17 -18.44
CA ASP A 289 7.65 14.63 -19.83
C ASP A 289 7.76 13.48 -20.87
N SER A 290 7.68 12.20 -20.47
CA SER A 290 7.89 11.04 -21.36
C SER A 290 6.59 10.49 -21.98
N VAL A 291 6.49 10.59 -23.31
CA VAL A 291 5.29 10.32 -24.15
C VAL A 291 4.75 8.90 -24.01
N ASP A 292 5.61 7.90 -23.81
CA ASP A 292 5.25 6.47 -23.92
C ASP A 292 4.28 5.96 -22.84
N HIS A 293 4.16 6.68 -21.71
CA HIS A 293 3.40 6.22 -20.54
C HIS A 293 2.09 6.98 -20.29
N VAL A 294 1.94 8.18 -20.85
CA VAL A 294 0.69 8.97 -20.72
C VAL A 294 -0.31 8.57 -21.81
N PHE A 295 0.17 8.23 -23.00
CA PHE A 295 -0.60 7.69 -24.12
C PHE A 295 0.29 6.71 -24.89
N PRO A 296 0.02 5.38 -24.93
CA PRO A 296 0.76 4.48 -25.79
C PRO A 296 0.47 4.83 -27.26
N GLN A 297 1.31 5.66 -27.86
CA GLN A 297 1.22 5.96 -29.28
C GLN A 297 1.80 4.80 -30.08
N ASN A 298 1.18 4.53 -31.23
CA ASN A 298 1.69 3.55 -32.19
C ASN A 298 3.11 3.98 -32.65
N PRO A 299 4.15 3.15 -32.52
CA PRO A 299 5.54 3.51 -32.88
C PRO A 299 5.72 3.97 -34.33
N ALA A 300 4.73 3.73 -35.20
CA ALA A 300 4.71 4.18 -36.59
C ALA A 300 4.13 5.60 -36.80
N SER A 301 3.74 6.31 -35.74
CA SER A 301 3.18 7.67 -35.85
C SER A 301 4.30 8.72 -36.00
N PRO A 302 4.27 9.59 -37.03
CA PRO A 302 5.33 10.58 -37.30
C PRO A 302 5.45 11.70 -36.25
N SER A 303 4.72 11.62 -35.13
CA SER A 303 4.71 12.59 -34.03
C SER A 303 5.65 12.23 -32.86
N GLY A 304 6.34 11.08 -32.89
CA GLY A 304 7.13 10.53 -31.79
C GLY A 304 8.49 11.20 -31.47
N LEU A 305 8.73 12.44 -31.90
CA LEU A 305 10.02 13.14 -31.71
C LEU A 305 9.91 14.51 -31.03
N ILE A 306 8.74 14.88 -30.50
CA ILE A 306 8.49 16.18 -29.88
C ILE A 306 8.01 15.90 -28.46
N GLY A 307 8.66 16.51 -27.45
CA GLY A 307 8.30 16.35 -26.03
C GLY A 307 6.80 16.51 -25.76
N ILE A 308 6.31 15.96 -24.65
CA ILE A 308 4.87 15.96 -24.37
C ILE A 308 4.32 17.39 -24.48
N ASN A 309 3.24 17.54 -25.24
CA ASN A 309 2.50 18.78 -25.31
C ASN A 309 1.99 19.13 -23.89
N GLN A 310 2.43 20.26 -23.31
CA GLN A 310 1.97 20.74 -21.99
C GLN A 310 0.43 20.72 -21.86
N MET A 311 -0.29 20.94 -22.97
CA MET A 311 -1.75 20.87 -23.03
C MET A 311 -2.28 19.47 -22.70
N LEU A 312 -1.57 18.43 -23.12
CA LEU A 312 -1.91 17.03 -22.90
C LEU A 312 -1.69 16.62 -21.43
N LEU A 313 -0.58 17.07 -20.82
CA LEU A 313 -0.36 16.92 -19.37
C LEU A 313 -1.45 17.64 -18.58
N LEU A 314 -1.79 18.88 -18.96
CA LEU A 314 -2.86 19.64 -18.32
C LEU A 314 -4.23 18.97 -18.50
N GLN A 315 -4.51 18.39 -19.67
CA GLN A 315 -5.74 17.63 -19.89
C GLN A 315 -5.79 16.40 -18.98
N ARG A 316 -4.72 15.62 -18.92
CA ARG A 316 -4.65 14.44 -18.05
C ARG A 316 -4.78 14.81 -16.58
N TRP A 317 -4.14 15.89 -16.16
CA TRP A 317 -4.30 16.45 -14.82
C TRP A 317 -5.76 16.79 -14.51
N LYS A 318 -6.47 17.46 -15.44
CA LYS A 318 -7.90 17.80 -15.30
C LYS A 318 -8.79 16.56 -15.24
N GLU A 319 -8.45 15.50 -15.97
CA GLU A 319 -9.16 14.22 -15.89
C GLU A 319 -9.00 13.60 -14.51
N LEU A 320 -7.77 13.51 -13.98
CA LEU A 320 -7.50 12.98 -12.65
C LEU A 320 -8.16 13.81 -11.54
N GLU A 321 -8.12 15.14 -11.65
CA GLU A 321 -8.83 16.05 -10.75
C GLU A 321 -10.33 15.75 -10.75
N LYS A 322 -10.93 15.65 -11.94
CA LYS A 322 -12.35 15.35 -12.10
C LYS A 322 -12.73 13.98 -11.53
N GLU A 323 -11.88 12.97 -11.73
CA GLU A 323 -12.10 11.64 -11.17
C GLU A 323 -12.09 11.67 -9.63
N LEU A 324 -11.10 12.34 -9.05
CA LEU A 324 -10.98 12.49 -7.59
C LEU A 324 -12.16 13.27 -7.00
N ASP A 325 -12.61 14.34 -7.67
CA ASP A 325 -13.79 15.11 -7.28
C ASP A 325 -15.09 14.32 -7.40
N THR A 326 -15.20 13.48 -8.43
CA THR A 326 -16.36 12.60 -8.62
C THR A 326 -16.42 11.57 -7.51
N TRP A 327 -15.28 10.96 -7.16
CA TRP A 327 -15.17 10.05 -6.02
C TRP A 327 -15.55 10.74 -4.70
N LEU A 328 -15.02 11.94 -4.43
CA LEU A 328 -15.32 12.70 -3.21
C LEU A 328 -16.82 13.04 -3.10
N LYS A 329 -17.44 13.51 -4.19
CA LYS A 329 -18.88 13.82 -4.24
C LYS A 329 -19.74 12.54 -4.12
N GLY A 330 -19.16 11.38 -4.42
CA GLY A 330 -19.78 10.07 -4.34
C GLY A 330 -19.65 9.38 -2.99
N LEU A 331 -19.08 10.03 -1.97
CA LEU A 331 -18.89 9.44 -0.64
C LEU A 331 -20.17 9.44 0.20
N PRO A 332 -20.46 8.37 0.96
CA PRO A 332 -21.51 8.36 1.97
C PRO A 332 -21.13 9.17 3.21
N ASP A 333 -22.10 9.43 4.08
CA ASP A 333 -21.92 10.23 5.31
C ASP A 333 -20.90 9.65 6.29
N THR A 334 -20.58 8.35 6.19
CA THR A 334 -19.55 7.69 7.01
C THR A 334 -18.13 8.26 6.77
N PHE A 335 -17.90 8.93 5.65
CA PHE A 335 -16.64 9.64 5.33
C PHE A 335 -16.66 11.12 5.74
N LYS A 336 -17.69 11.59 6.46
CA LYS A 336 -17.68 12.92 7.07
C LYS A 336 -17.15 12.84 8.50
N PRO A 337 -16.39 13.85 8.97
CA PRO A 337 -15.96 13.90 10.36
C PRO A 337 -17.18 14.06 11.27
N CYS A 338 -17.21 13.31 12.37
CA CYS A 338 -18.30 13.34 13.33
C CYS A 338 -18.17 14.51 14.31
N ALA A 339 -16.94 14.97 14.57
CA ALA A 339 -16.70 16.14 15.41
C ALA A 339 -15.47 16.92 14.92
N ARG A 340 -15.53 18.25 15.09
CA ARG A 340 -14.40 19.16 14.87
C ARG A 340 -14.28 20.09 16.06
N LEU A 341 -13.12 20.08 16.72
CA LEU A 341 -12.81 21.05 17.77
C LEU A 341 -11.90 22.14 17.17
N PRO A 342 -12.39 23.38 17.00
CA PRO A 342 -11.61 24.45 16.37
C PRO A 342 -10.38 24.82 17.22
N PRO A 343 -9.38 25.49 16.65
CA PRO A 343 -8.25 26.00 17.42
C PRO A 343 -8.70 26.93 18.55
N VAL A 344 -8.05 26.84 19.70
CA VAL A 344 -8.31 27.67 20.88
C VAL A 344 -7.49 28.95 20.78
N THR A 345 -8.16 30.08 20.56
CA THR A 345 -7.52 31.39 20.29
C THR A 345 -7.78 32.45 21.37
N ASP A 346 -8.45 32.07 22.46
CA ASP A 346 -8.81 32.95 23.59
C ASP A 346 -7.65 33.19 24.59
N GLY A 347 -6.48 32.60 24.33
CA GLY A 347 -5.30 32.67 25.20
C GLY A 347 -5.31 31.69 26.37
N SER A 348 -6.28 30.78 26.46
CA SER A 348 -6.34 29.78 27.54
C SER A 348 -5.29 28.67 27.42
N VAL A 349 -4.66 28.53 26.24
CA VAL A 349 -3.60 27.57 25.96
C VAL A 349 -2.37 28.28 25.39
N PRO A 350 -1.15 27.72 25.57
CA PRO A 350 0.06 28.28 24.96
C PRO A 350 -0.09 28.45 23.44
N ALA A 351 0.39 29.57 22.90
CA ALA A 351 0.26 29.93 21.48
C ALA A 351 1.05 29.01 20.52
N ASP A 352 1.94 28.18 21.06
CA ASP A 352 2.69 27.14 20.36
C ASP A 352 2.11 25.74 20.55
N SER A 353 1.06 25.59 21.38
CA SER A 353 0.38 24.31 21.54
C SER A 353 -0.38 23.90 20.28
N ALA A 354 -0.48 22.60 20.01
CA ALA A 354 -1.26 22.08 18.89
C ALA A 354 -2.72 22.58 18.90
N ARG A 355 -3.32 22.73 20.09
CA ARG A 355 -4.68 23.25 20.27
C ARG A 355 -4.84 24.70 19.83
N ALA A 356 -3.79 25.52 19.85
CA ALA A 356 -3.84 26.91 19.37
C ALA A 356 -3.72 27.02 17.84
N LEU A 357 -3.19 25.99 17.18
CA LEU A 357 -2.78 26.03 15.76
C LEU A 357 -3.73 25.28 14.84
N PHE A 358 -4.25 24.14 15.30
CA PHE A 358 -5.02 23.21 14.47
C PHE A 358 -6.37 22.87 15.08
N SER A 359 -7.33 22.57 14.20
CA SER A 359 -8.53 21.87 14.61
C SER A 359 -8.18 20.42 14.95
N GLU A 360 -8.90 19.82 15.90
CA GLU A 360 -8.94 18.36 16.02
C GLU A 360 -10.14 17.85 15.23
N ILE A 361 -9.91 16.83 14.40
CA ILE A 361 -10.92 16.28 13.50
C ILE A 361 -11.09 14.81 13.85
N TRP A 362 -12.28 14.45 14.29
CA TRP A 362 -12.60 13.10 14.72
C TRP A 362 -13.58 12.43 13.76
N TYR A 363 -13.30 11.17 13.46
CA TYR A 363 -14.09 10.28 12.62
C TYR A 363 -14.51 9.06 13.44
N SER A 364 -15.75 8.62 13.31
CA SER A 364 -16.25 7.43 14.02
C SER A 364 -15.68 6.12 13.47
N ILE A 365 -15.35 6.08 12.17
CA ILE A 365 -14.79 4.90 11.50
C ILE A 365 -13.31 5.14 11.19
N PRO A 366 -12.38 4.35 11.78
CA PRO A 366 -10.94 4.52 11.58
C PRO A 366 -10.50 4.50 10.10
N MET A 367 -11.06 3.60 9.30
CA MET A 367 -10.71 3.50 7.88
C MET A 367 -11.10 4.77 7.11
N CYS A 368 -12.27 5.35 7.41
CA CYS A 368 -12.73 6.59 6.78
C CYS A 368 -11.82 7.76 7.17
N ALA A 369 -11.36 7.82 8.42
CA ALA A 369 -10.37 8.80 8.86
C ALA A 369 -9.08 8.71 8.03
N SER A 370 -8.54 7.48 7.89
CA SER A 370 -7.33 7.24 7.11
C SER A 370 -7.52 7.55 5.63
N THR A 371 -8.68 7.20 5.06
CA THR A 371 -9.01 7.49 3.66
C THR A 371 -9.11 8.99 3.41
N MET A 372 -9.79 9.74 4.28
CA MET A 372 -9.90 11.20 4.11
C MET A 372 -8.56 11.89 4.27
N GLN A 373 -7.69 11.40 5.16
CA GLN A 373 -6.32 11.89 5.26
C GLN A 373 -5.49 11.61 4.00
N SER A 374 -5.61 10.41 3.42
CA SER A 374 -5.01 10.07 2.13
C SER A 374 -5.60 10.88 0.97
N TYR A 375 -6.88 11.24 1.02
CA TYR A 375 -7.51 12.12 0.03
C TYR A 375 -6.88 13.52 0.06
N HIS A 376 -6.67 14.08 1.25
CA HIS A 376 -5.99 15.37 1.39
C HIS A 376 -4.55 15.30 0.87
N MET A 377 -3.84 14.19 1.11
CA MET A 377 -2.53 13.95 0.50
C MET A 377 -2.63 13.92 -1.03
N ALA A 378 -3.58 13.17 -1.59
CA ALA A 378 -3.78 13.07 -3.04
C ALA A 378 -4.08 14.43 -3.68
N ARG A 379 -4.94 15.25 -3.08
CA ARG A 379 -5.24 16.61 -3.53
C ARG A 379 -4.00 17.51 -3.46
N THR A 380 -3.27 17.52 -2.36
CA THR A 380 -2.04 18.31 -2.22
C THR A 380 -1.03 17.96 -3.31
N VAL A 381 -0.75 16.67 -3.48
CA VAL A 381 0.18 16.18 -4.50
C VAL A 381 -0.29 16.57 -5.91
N LEU A 382 -1.57 16.43 -6.22
CA LEU A 382 -2.12 16.79 -7.53
C LEU A 382 -2.02 18.31 -7.76
N LEU A 383 -2.38 19.14 -6.78
CA LEU A 383 -2.36 20.61 -6.88
C LEU A 383 -0.95 21.16 -7.11
N ILE A 384 0.05 20.67 -6.37
CA ILE A 384 1.45 21.11 -6.50
C ILE A 384 1.99 20.76 -7.89
N ASN A 385 1.51 19.67 -8.49
CA ASN A 385 1.92 19.21 -9.81
C ASN A 385 0.97 19.65 -10.94
N LYS A 386 0.18 20.71 -10.72
CA LYS A 386 -0.67 21.29 -11.76
C LYS A 386 0.17 21.93 -12.87
N PRO A 387 0.11 21.45 -14.12
CA PRO A 387 0.86 22.05 -15.22
C PRO A 387 0.47 23.51 -15.41
N HIS A 388 1.46 24.40 -15.57
CA HIS A 388 1.18 25.83 -15.70
C HIS A 388 0.42 26.16 -16.98
N GLU A 389 -0.76 26.79 -16.82
CA GLU A 389 -1.57 27.25 -17.96
C GLU A 389 -0.83 28.29 -18.81
N SER A 390 0.15 28.99 -18.25
CA SER A 390 0.98 29.99 -18.94
C SER A 390 1.87 29.42 -20.02
N THR A 391 2.22 28.14 -19.92
CA THR A 391 3.02 27.42 -20.92
C THR A 391 2.10 26.81 -21.98
N ALA A 392 0.81 26.64 -21.67
CA ALA A 392 -0.22 26.14 -22.58
C ALA A 392 -0.98 27.24 -23.35
N ARG A 393 -1.09 28.46 -22.79
CA ARG A 393 -1.74 29.65 -23.38
C ARG A 393 -1.05 30.94 -22.93
N ARG A 394 -1.17 32.01 -23.73
CA ARG A 394 -0.71 33.37 -23.31
C ARG A 394 -1.45 33.77 -22.03
N SER A 395 -0.73 33.83 -20.90
CA SER A 395 -1.25 34.30 -19.60
C SER A 395 -0.49 35.53 -19.11
N THR A 396 -1.16 36.44 -18.42
CA THR A 396 -0.50 37.60 -17.80
C THR A 396 0.30 37.19 -16.54
N LEU A 397 1.23 38.03 -16.11
CA LEU A 397 1.95 37.86 -14.84
C LEU A 397 0.97 37.79 -13.64
N SER A 398 -0.07 38.62 -13.65
CA SER A 398 -1.10 38.64 -12.61
C SER A 398 -1.84 37.30 -12.51
N ASN A 399 -2.18 36.69 -13.65
CA ASN A 399 -2.87 35.40 -13.66
C ASN A 399 -2.00 34.28 -13.08
N ARG A 400 -0.69 34.29 -13.37
CA ARG A 400 0.26 33.32 -12.78
C ARG A 400 0.38 33.45 -11.27
N LEU A 401 0.56 34.67 -10.78
CA LEU A 401 0.63 34.94 -9.34
C LEU A 401 -0.66 34.55 -8.61
N HIS A 402 -1.81 34.83 -9.22
CA HIS A 402 -3.10 34.41 -8.66
C HIS A 402 -3.23 32.89 -8.60
N SER A 403 -2.82 32.17 -9.65
CA SER A 403 -2.81 30.71 -9.68
C SER A 403 -1.95 30.12 -8.55
N TYR A 404 -0.74 30.64 -8.33
CA TYR A 404 0.13 30.17 -7.25
C TYR A 404 -0.45 30.41 -5.86
N ARG A 405 -1.00 31.60 -5.62
CA ARG A 405 -1.65 31.92 -4.33
C ARG A 405 -2.89 31.04 -4.08
N SER A 406 -3.64 30.72 -5.13
CA SER A 406 -4.79 29.81 -5.04
C SER A 406 -4.34 28.40 -4.65
N ILE A 407 -3.30 27.87 -5.31
CA ILE A 407 -2.73 26.56 -5.00
C ILE A 407 -2.19 26.54 -3.56
N GLU A 408 -1.45 27.57 -3.16
CA GLU A 408 -0.91 27.70 -1.81
C GLU A 408 -2.01 27.68 -0.74
N LEU A 409 -3.11 28.40 -0.96
CA LEU A 409 -4.25 28.44 -0.04
C LEU A 409 -4.94 27.07 0.08
N GLU A 410 -5.17 26.37 -1.02
CA GLU A 410 -5.77 25.03 -1.00
C GLU A 410 -4.84 23.99 -0.35
N VAL A 411 -3.55 24.01 -0.67
CA VAL A 411 -2.54 23.13 -0.08
C VAL A 411 -2.42 23.37 1.42
N ARG A 412 -2.48 24.62 1.87
CA ARG A 412 -2.51 24.94 3.31
C ARG A 412 -3.74 24.34 3.98
N HIS A 413 -4.92 24.47 3.37
CA HIS A 413 -6.14 23.84 3.90
C HIS A 413 -5.98 22.32 4.05
N HIS A 414 -5.53 21.62 3.00
CA HIS A 414 -5.34 20.17 3.05
C HIS A 414 -4.25 19.74 4.05
N SER A 415 -3.18 20.52 4.21
CA SER A 415 -2.14 20.26 5.22
C SER A 415 -2.69 20.37 6.65
N HIS A 416 -3.57 21.34 6.90
CA HIS A 416 -4.26 21.48 8.19
C HIS A 416 -5.27 20.36 8.44
N GLU A 417 -6.00 19.91 7.42
CA GLU A 417 -6.89 18.75 7.55
C GLU A 417 -6.11 17.48 7.88
N ILE A 418 -4.97 17.24 7.23
CA ILE A 418 -4.09 16.10 7.55
C ILE A 418 -3.64 16.14 9.00
N CYS A 419 -3.14 17.29 9.47
CA CYS A 419 -2.69 17.45 10.86
C CYS A 419 -3.86 17.31 11.84
N GLY A 420 -5.03 17.87 11.51
CA GLY A 420 -6.20 17.82 12.37
C GLY A 420 -6.77 16.41 12.54
N ILE A 421 -6.76 15.59 11.48
CA ILE A 421 -7.12 14.16 11.57
C ILE A 421 -6.12 13.40 12.45
N ALA A 422 -4.82 13.69 12.35
CA ALA A 422 -3.80 13.08 13.21
C ALA A 422 -3.96 13.50 14.68
N LEU A 423 -4.28 14.77 14.94
CA LEU A 423 -4.53 15.30 16.28
C LEU A 423 -5.81 14.75 16.92
N GLY A 424 -6.77 14.26 16.13
CA GLY A 424 -7.91 13.47 16.62
C GLY A 424 -7.52 12.13 17.27
N ARG A 425 -6.21 11.80 17.30
CA ARG A 425 -5.61 10.59 17.90
C ARG A 425 -6.32 9.30 17.50
N PRO A 426 -6.40 9.00 16.19
CA PRO A 426 -7.00 7.75 15.74
C PRO A 426 -6.16 6.55 16.21
N GLU A 427 -6.74 5.36 16.12
CA GLU A 427 -6.07 4.12 16.53
C GLU A 427 -4.77 3.83 15.75
N GLY A 428 -3.94 2.94 16.30
CA GLY A 428 -2.62 2.64 15.75
C GLY A 428 -2.61 2.20 14.29
N SER A 429 -3.65 1.49 13.85
CA SER A 429 -3.83 1.05 12.46
C SER A 429 -3.86 2.25 11.49
N VAL A 430 -4.56 3.33 11.85
CA VAL A 430 -4.64 4.58 11.08
C VAL A 430 -3.33 5.33 11.17
N ARG A 431 -2.76 5.46 12.38
CA ARG A 431 -1.52 6.19 12.67
C ARG A 431 -0.33 5.76 11.81
N ILE A 432 -0.19 4.45 11.54
CA ILE A 432 0.82 3.92 10.61
C ILE A 432 0.64 4.46 9.19
N HIS A 433 -0.60 4.62 8.72
CA HIS A 433 -0.89 5.12 7.38
C HIS A 433 -0.76 6.65 7.27
N GLN A 434 -0.65 7.38 8.39
CA GLN A 434 -0.52 8.84 8.38
C GLN A 434 0.90 9.31 8.07
N VAL A 435 1.90 8.43 8.06
CA VAL A 435 3.32 8.80 7.90
C VAL A 435 3.54 9.59 6.61
N GLN A 436 3.03 9.12 5.47
CA GLN A 436 3.21 9.85 4.21
C GLN A 436 2.31 11.07 4.04
N PRO A 437 1.02 11.04 4.43
CA PRO A 437 0.23 12.27 4.50
C PRO A 437 0.87 13.36 5.35
N LEU A 438 1.36 13.03 6.55
CA LEU A 438 2.06 13.96 7.44
C LEU A 438 3.37 14.44 6.79
N PHE A 439 4.14 13.56 6.17
CA PHE A 439 5.34 13.98 5.46
C PHE A 439 5.02 15.02 4.38
N VAL A 440 4.06 14.74 3.50
CA VAL A 440 3.62 15.68 2.44
C VAL A 440 3.12 17.00 3.01
N ALA A 441 2.29 16.95 4.07
CA ALA A 441 1.84 18.17 4.74
C ALA A 441 3.02 18.97 5.28
N GLY A 442 4.01 18.31 5.89
CA GLY A 442 5.22 18.94 6.41
C GLY A 442 6.03 19.69 5.35
N GLN A 443 6.13 19.15 4.14
CA GLN A 443 6.80 19.86 3.04
C GLN A 443 6.08 21.16 2.65
N CYS A 444 4.79 21.27 2.95
CA CYS A 444 3.95 22.41 2.62
C CYS A 444 3.83 23.45 3.76
N LEU A 445 4.09 23.07 5.02
CA LEU A 445 3.97 23.97 6.17
C LEU A 445 5.12 24.99 6.20
N THR A 446 4.81 26.23 6.58
CA THR A 446 5.78 27.33 6.71
C THR A 446 5.93 27.86 8.14
N ASP A 447 4.89 27.78 8.97
CA ASP A 447 4.97 28.18 10.39
C ASP A 447 5.82 27.17 11.18
N SER A 448 6.81 27.68 11.92
CA SER A 448 7.70 26.85 12.73
C SER A 448 6.96 26.12 13.87
N ARG A 449 5.89 26.68 14.41
CA ARG A 449 5.08 26.02 15.45
C ARG A 449 4.31 24.84 14.86
N GLU A 450 3.70 25.03 13.69
CA GLU A 450 3.00 23.98 12.94
C GLU A 450 3.95 22.81 12.61
N ARG A 451 5.16 23.12 12.13
CA ARG A 451 6.21 22.13 11.85
C ARG A 451 6.61 21.31 13.07
N ARG A 452 6.72 21.91 14.26
CA ARG A 452 7.06 21.17 15.51
C ARG A 452 5.97 20.16 15.87
N VAL A 453 4.70 20.58 15.82
CA VAL A 453 3.56 19.66 16.06
C VAL A 453 3.60 18.48 15.09
N LEU A 454 3.92 18.74 13.82
CA LEU A 454 4.04 17.67 12.81
C LEU A 454 5.17 16.68 13.12
N LEU A 455 6.34 17.17 13.58
CA LEU A 455 7.43 16.31 14.02
C LEU A 455 7.05 15.47 15.24
N GLU A 456 6.30 16.03 16.19
CA GLU A 456 5.78 15.31 17.34
C GLU A 456 4.81 14.20 16.93
N LEU A 457 3.92 14.46 15.98
CA LEU A 457 3.01 13.45 15.44
C LEU A 457 3.77 12.29 14.80
N LEU A 458 4.75 12.56 13.93
CA LEU A 458 5.60 11.54 13.32
C LEU A 458 6.37 10.73 14.37
N ARG A 459 7.08 11.40 15.29
CA ARG A 459 7.82 10.72 16.37
C ARG A 459 6.91 9.90 17.27
N GLY A 460 5.69 10.38 17.52
CA GLY A 460 4.68 9.64 18.27
C GLY A 460 4.33 8.31 17.60
N VAL A 461 4.20 8.28 16.27
CA VAL A 461 3.93 7.02 15.53
C VAL A 461 5.04 6.00 15.79
N GLU A 462 6.31 6.40 15.71
CA GLU A 462 7.44 5.50 15.95
C GLU A 462 7.55 5.07 17.43
N ASN A 463 7.37 6.00 18.35
CA ASN A 463 7.48 5.73 19.79
C ASN A 463 6.39 4.79 20.30
N ASP A 464 5.16 4.94 19.80
CA ASP A 464 4.00 4.20 20.27
C ASP A 464 3.83 2.85 19.55
N LEU A 465 4.14 2.80 18.25
CA LEU A 465 3.82 1.66 17.38
C LEU A 465 5.08 0.94 16.87
N GLY A 466 6.26 1.50 17.08
CA GLY A 466 7.52 0.93 16.60
C GLY A 466 7.70 1.07 15.08
N TRP A 467 6.84 1.82 14.41
CA TRP A 467 6.88 2.02 12.96
C TRP A 467 7.89 3.10 12.60
N ALA A 468 8.87 2.81 11.75
CA ALA A 468 9.92 3.77 11.42
C ALA A 468 9.34 5.05 10.78
N THR A 469 9.70 6.20 11.35
CA THR A 469 9.35 7.55 10.86
C THR A 469 10.54 8.51 10.87
N ASP A 470 11.61 8.19 11.61
CA ASP A 470 12.78 9.07 11.76
C ASP A 470 13.36 9.49 10.40
N TYR A 471 13.35 8.60 9.39
CA TYR A 471 13.80 8.94 8.04
C TYR A 471 13.04 10.13 7.43
N ARG A 472 11.73 10.23 7.63
CA ARG A 472 10.92 11.38 7.19
C ARG A 472 11.16 12.61 8.06
N VAL A 473 11.33 12.42 9.37
CA VAL A 473 11.70 13.51 10.29
C VAL A 473 13.03 14.15 9.87
N GLN A 474 14.06 13.34 9.58
CA GLN A 474 15.35 13.84 9.12
C GLN A 474 15.25 14.55 7.77
N GLN A 475 14.45 14.00 6.85
CA GLN A 475 14.22 14.62 5.56
C GLN A 475 13.56 16.00 5.71
N LEU A 476 12.50 16.13 6.51
CA LEU A 476 11.83 17.41 6.77
C LEU A 476 12.76 18.42 7.45
N LEU A 477 13.51 17.99 8.47
CA LEU A 477 14.48 18.87 9.14
C LEU A 477 15.52 19.43 8.16
N LYS A 478 16.01 18.58 7.24
CA LYS A 478 16.93 18.99 6.18
C LYS A 478 16.26 19.98 5.22
N GLU A 479 15.07 19.68 4.73
CA GLU A 479 14.32 20.55 3.80
C GLU A 479 13.99 21.92 4.41
N TRP A 480 13.75 21.98 5.72
CA TRP A 480 13.48 23.22 6.45
C TRP A 480 14.75 23.97 6.89
N ASN A 481 15.94 23.41 6.64
CA ASN A 481 17.22 23.91 7.15
C ASN A 481 17.25 24.05 8.68
N TRP A 482 16.64 23.11 9.41
CA TRP A 482 16.64 23.08 10.87
C TRP A 482 17.79 22.20 11.37
N SER A 483 18.64 22.75 12.24
CA SER A 483 19.64 21.96 12.95
C SER A 483 18.94 20.97 13.87
N GLN A 484 19.48 19.74 13.94
CA GLN A 484 18.95 18.75 14.88
C GLN A 484 19.03 19.31 16.30
N SER A 485 17.88 19.48 16.96
CA SER A 485 17.89 19.60 18.42
C SER A 485 18.32 18.25 18.99
N PRO A 486 19.30 18.19 19.90
CA PRO A 486 19.68 16.94 20.57
C PRO A 486 18.44 16.33 21.22
N ARG A 487 18.28 15.01 21.06
CA ARG A 487 17.15 14.22 21.58
C ARG A 487 17.05 14.25 23.09
#